data_AF-A0A838WVG1-F1
#
_entry.id   AF-A0A838WVG1-F1
#
_cell.length_a   1.000
_cell.length_b   1.000
_cell.length_c   1.000
_cell.angle_alpha   90.00
_cell.angle_beta   90.00
_cell.angle_gamma   90.00
#
_symmetry.space_group_name_H-M   'P 1'
#
loop_
_entity.id
_entity.type
_entity.pdbx_description
1 polymer ?
#
loop_
_entity_poly.entity_id
_entity_poly.type
_entity_poly.pdbx_seq_one_letter_code
_entity_poly.pdbx_strand_id
1 'polypeptide(L)'
;MTKVTETALRGWREEMQSAGRSTGTISVRLSHVRRALGEIGKPPGDVTRRDLVRWLAAGDWSPATRRSIRSSLRSFFAWWAAEHGQGESVAETLPIVAAPRSLPRPASDVDVMDAIQAAEPWVALAIEVMATCGLRRGECARLRADDVTPVGQGWT
;
A
#
# COMPACT_ATOMS: atom_id res chain seq x y z
N MET A 1 -3.81 13.96 -18.45
CA MET A 1 -2.88 12.81 -18.49
C MET A 1 -2.87 12.27 -19.91
N THR A 2 -1.70 11.92 -20.46
CA THR A 2 -1.58 11.57 -21.89
C THR A 2 -2.05 10.13 -22.16
N LYS A 3 -2.57 9.84 -23.37
CA LYS A 3 -2.99 8.49 -23.80
C LYS A 3 -1.89 7.44 -23.61
N VAL A 4 -0.64 7.80 -23.88
CA VAL A 4 0.55 6.95 -23.66
C VAL A 4 0.66 6.52 -22.19
N THR A 5 0.47 7.47 -21.26
CA THR A 5 0.52 7.21 -19.82
C THR A 5 -0.58 6.23 -19.38
N GLU A 6 -1.79 6.38 -19.92
CA GLU A 6 -2.91 5.48 -19.59
C GLU A 6 -2.69 4.06 -20.10
N THR A 7 -2.17 3.90 -21.32
CA THR A 7 -1.80 2.60 -21.88
C THR A 7 -0.71 1.95 -21.04
N ALA A 8 0.34 2.70 -20.67
CA ALA A 8 1.42 2.20 -19.81
C ALA A 8 0.92 1.70 -18.45
N LEU A 9 0.05 2.47 -17.78
CA LEU A 9 -0.52 2.08 -16.50
C LEU A 9 -1.44 0.86 -16.60
N ARG A 10 -2.08 0.64 -17.76
CA ARG A 10 -2.90 -0.55 -18.02
C ARG A 10 -2.03 -1.79 -18.23
N GLY A 11 -1.01 -1.71 -19.09
CA GLY A 11 -0.09 -2.84 -19.29
C GLY A 11 0.62 -3.24 -17.99
N TRP A 12 1.08 -2.26 -17.20
CA TRP A 12 1.69 -2.57 -15.91
C TRP A 12 0.71 -3.17 -14.89
N ARG A 13 -0.58 -2.82 -14.96
CA ARG A 13 -1.61 -3.45 -14.15
C ARG A 13 -1.73 -4.94 -14.51
N GLU A 14 -1.78 -5.25 -15.80
CA GLU A 14 -1.90 -6.62 -16.31
C GLU A 14 -0.70 -7.46 -15.88
N GLU A 15 0.52 -6.90 -15.93
CA GLU A 15 1.74 -7.53 -15.41
C GLU A 15 1.65 -7.84 -13.90
N MET A 16 1.13 -6.91 -13.10
CA MET A 16 0.95 -7.17 -11.67
C MET A 16 -0.16 -8.20 -11.39
N GLN A 17 -1.19 -8.26 -12.25
CA GLN A 17 -2.27 -9.24 -12.15
C GLN A 17 -1.77 -10.64 -12.52
N SER A 18 -1.00 -10.78 -13.59
CA SER A 18 -0.38 -12.06 -13.99
C SER A 18 0.56 -12.60 -12.90
N ALA A 19 1.26 -11.70 -12.21
CA ALA A 19 2.11 -12.03 -11.05
C ALA A 19 1.33 -12.31 -9.75
N GLY A 20 0.00 -12.37 -9.77
CA GLY A 20 -0.84 -12.72 -8.60
C GLY A 20 -0.84 -11.67 -7.49
N ARG A 21 -0.59 -10.39 -7.79
CA ARG A 21 -0.60 -9.33 -6.75
C ARG A 21 -2.03 -9.01 -6.30
N SER A 22 -2.18 -8.71 -5.00
CA SER A 22 -3.48 -8.32 -4.45
C SER A 22 -3.99 -7.01 -5.06
N THR A 23 -5.31 -6.87 -5.16
CA THR A 23 -5.98 -5.66 -5.67
C THR A 23 -5.55 -4.40 -4.92
N GLY A 24 -5.37 -4.48 -3.59
CA GLY A 24 -4.87 -3.38 -2.77
C GLY A 24 -3.44 -2.97 -3.15
N THR A 25 -2.55 -3.93 -3.39
CA THR A 25 -1.17 -3.65 -3.82
C THR A 25 -1.15 -2.96 -5.19
N ILE A 26 -1.92 -3.49 -6.14
CA ILE A 26 -2.06 -2.93 -7.50
C ILE A 26 -2.57 -1.50 -7.42
N SER A 27 -3.63 -1.26 -6.65
CA SER A 27 -4.24 0.07 -6.50
C SER A 27 -3.26 1.11 -5.97
N VAL A 28 -2.56 0.79 -4.87
CA VAL A 28 -1.56 1.69 -4.26
C VAL A 28 -0.42 2.00 -5.23
N ARG A 29 0.13 0.97 -5.88
CA ARG A 29 1.23 1.13 -6.84
C ARG A 29 0.83 1.98 -8.05
N LEU A 30 -0.34 1.72 -8.63
CA LEU A 30 -0.88 2.53 -9.74
C LEU A 30 -1.11 3.98 -9.31
N SER A 31 -1.63 4.20 -8.10
CA SER A 31 -1.83 5.55 -7.56
C SER A 31 -0.52 6.33 -7.46
N HIS A 32 0.54 5.71 -6.90
CA HIS A 32 1.85 6.34 -6.80
C HIS A 32 2.41 6.75 -8.17
N VAL A 33 2.40 5.84 -9.15
CA VAL A 33 2.96 6.10 -10.48
C VAL A 33 2.11 7.10 -11.25
N ARG A 34 0.78 6.98 -11.19
CA ARG A 34 -0.14 7.95 -11.81
C ARG A 34 0.11 9.36 -11.28
N ARG A 35 0.25 9.51 -9.96
CA ARG A 35 0.54 10.79 -9.33
C ARG A 35 1.88 11.35 -9.80
N ALA A 36 2.93 10.54 -9.79
CA ALA A 36 4.26 10.96 -10.25
C ALA A 36 4.26 11.43 -11.70
N LEU A 37 3.68 10.64 -12.62
CA LEU A 37 3.62 10.99 -14.04
C LEU A 37 2.74 12.22 -14.30
N GLY A 38 1.64 12.36 -13.55
CA GLY A 38 0.76 13.53 -13.62
C GLY A 38 1.45 14.83 -13.18
N GLU A 39 2.18 14.79 -12.07
CA GLU A 39 2.88 15.96 -11.52
C GLU A 39 4.20 16.28 -12.25
N ILE A 40 4.92 15.27 -12.76
CA ILE A 40 6.10 15.47 -13.62
C ILE A 40 5.68 16.00 -15.00
N GLY A 41 4.47 15.67 -15.47
CA GLY A 41 3.92 16.18 -16.73
C GLY A 41 4.58 15.59 -17.98
N LYS A 42 5.25 14.43 -17.87
CA LYS A 42 5.91 13.74 -18.99
C LYS A 42 5.37 12.32 -19.18
N PRO A 43 5.29 11.81 -20.42
CA PRO A 43 5.02 10.40 -20.65
C PRO A 43 6.20 9.54 -20.12
N PRO A 44 5.98 8.26 -19.77
CA PRO A 44 7.01 7.40 -19.18
C PRO A 44 8.36 7.39 -19.92
N GLY A 45 8.34 7.39 -21.26
CA GLY A 45 9.55 7.37 -22.08
C GLY A 45 10.43 8.63 -21.98
N ASP A 46 9.86 9.77 -21.58
CA ASP A 46 10.58 11.06 -21.48
C ASP A 46 10.96 11.41 -20.04
N VAL A 47 10.56 10.58 -19.07
CA VAL A 47 10.88 10.78 -17.66
C VAL A 47 12.35 10.45 -17.42
N THR A 48 13.09 11.41 -16.87
CA THR A 48 14.50 11.19 -16.50
C THR A 48 14.63 10.84 -15.02
N ARG A 49 15.76 10.22 -14.64
CA ARG A 49 16.14 10.05 -13.23
C ARG A 49 16.07 11.36 -12.45
N ARG A 50 16.52 12.47 -13.06
CA ARG A 50 16.54 13.79 -12.43
C ARG A 50 15.11 14.30 -12.14
N ASP A 51 14.14 13.96 -12.97
CA ASP A 51 12.75 14.33 -12.74
C ASP A 51 12.16 13.54 -11.56
N LEU A 52 12.43 12.25 -11.49
CA LEU A 52 12.02 11.39 -10.36
C LEU A 52 12.63 11.86 -9.03
N VAL A 53 13.92 12.20 -9.02
CA VAL A 53 14.60 12.71 -7.81
C VAL A 53 14.01 14.05 -7.38
N ARG A 54 13.82 14.99 -8.31
CA ARG A 54 13.21 16.30 -8.00
C ARG A 54 11.81 16.15 -7.44
N TRP A 55 10.99 15.29 -8.05
CA TRP A 55 9.63 15.04 -7.59
C TRP A 55 9.59 14.39 -6.19
N LEU A 56 10.42 13.37 -5.94
CA LEU A 56 10.53 12.73 -4.63
C LEU A 56 11.02 13.69 -3.52
N ALA A 57 11.88 14.65 -3.88
CA ALA A 57 12.42 15.66 -2.97
C ALA A 57 11.43 16.80 -2.70
N ALA A 58 10.61 17.18 -3.68
CA ALA A 58 9.66 18.29 -3.56
C ALA A 58 8.43 17.96 -2.71
N GLY A 59 8.05 16.69 -2.61
CA GLY A 59 6.86 16.32 -1.86
C GLY A 59 7.09 16.17 -0.35
N ASP A 60 6.10 16.62 0.42
CA ASP A 60 6.05 16.45 1.87
C ASP A 60 5.52 15.05 2.21
N TRP A 61 6.46 14.09 2.25
CA TRP A 61 6.17 12.69 2.51
C TRP A 61 6.81 12.24 3.82
N SER A 62 6.08 11.43 4.59
CA SER A 62 6.73 10.63 5.62
C SER A 62 7.82 9.73 5.00
N PRO A 63 8.90 9.37 5.72
CA PRO A 63 9.93 8.48 5.19
C PRO A 63 9.39 7.13 4.72
N ALA A 64 8.38 6.59 5.41
CA ALA A 64 7.71 5.35 5.02
C ALA A 64 6.94 5.50 3.70
N THR A 65 6.21 6.61 3.55
CA THR A 65 5.49 6.95 2.32
C THR A 65 6.46 7.12 1.15
N ARG A 66 7.54 7.90 1.34
CA ARG A 66 8.58 8.12 0.32
C ARG A 66 9.24 6.81 -0.11
N ARG A 67 9.51 5.88 0.84
CA ARG A 67 10.04 4.54 0.54
C ARG A 67 9.08 3.70 -0.29
N SER A 68 7.77 3.72 0.03
CA SER A 68 6.73 2.99 -0.70
C SER A 68 6.55 3.52 -2.13
N ILE A 69 6.53 4.85 -2.28
CA ILE A 69 6.49 5.53 -3.58
C ILE A 69 7.72 5.15 -4.41
N ARG A 70 8.94 5.27 -3.84
CA ARG A 70 10.19 4.87 -4.52
C ARG A 70 10.13 3.43 -5.00
N SER A 71 9.64 2.50 -4.17
CA SER A 71 9.48 1.09 -4.56
C SER A 71 8.54 0.92 -5.75
N SER A 72 7.45 1.68 -5.78
CA SER A 72 6.48 1.66 -6.88
C SER A 72 7.08 2.21 -8.17
N LEU A 73 7.79 3.34 -8.10
CA LEU A 73 8.49 3.93 -9.25
C LEU A 73 9.54 2.99 -9.82
N ARG A 74 10.39 2.39 -8.97
CA ARG A 74 11.37 1.39 -9.40
C ARG A 74 10.73 0.24 -10.15
N SER A 75 9.68 -0.33 -9.57
CA SER A 75 8.98 -1.47 -10.16
C SER A 75 8.32 -1.12 -11.50
N PHE A 76 7.77 0.08 -11.64
CA PHE A 76 7.14 0.53 -12.89
C PHE A 76 8.18 0.81 -13.98
N PHE A 77 9.24 1.56 -13.68
CA PHE A 77 10.25 1.89 -14.70
C PHE A 77 11.14 0.70 -15.08
N ALA A 78 11.30 -0.28 -14.18
CA ALA A 78 11.92 -1.56 -14.53
C ALA A 78 11.06 -2.35 -15.53
N TRP A 79 9.74 -2.46 -15.28
CA TRP A 79 8.81 -3.07 -16.24
C TRP A 79 8.80 -2.30 -17.57
N TRP A 80 8.71 -0.97 -17.53
CA TRP A 80 8.69 -0.13 -18.74
C TRP A 80 9.95 -0.33 -19.58
N ALA A 81 11.12 -0.37 -18.95
CA ALA A 81 12.38 -0.59 -19.65
C ALA A 81 12.40 -1.96 -20.35
N ALA A 82 11.97 -3.03 -19.65
CA ALA A 82 11.87 -4.36 -20.23
C ALA A 82 10.88 -4.43 -21.40
N GLU A 83 9.69 -3.84 -21.24
CA GLU A 83 8.64 -3.80 -22.26
C GLU A 83 9.09 -3.12 -23.57
N HIS A 84 9.99 -2.14 -23.47
CA HIS A 84 10.46 -1.34 -24.60
C HIS A 84 11.89 -1.67 -25.03
N GLY A 85 12.47 -2.76 -24.54
CA GLY A 85 13.84 -3.17 -24.85
C GLY A 85 14.90 -2.14 -24.48
N GLN A 86 14.63 -1.28 -23.49
CA GLN A 86 15.58 -0.34 -22.95
C GLN A 86 16.55 -1.07 -22.02
N GLY A 87 17.79 -0.57 -21.92
CA GLY A 87 18.80 -1.12 -21.01
C GLY A 87 18.45 -0.86 -19.54
N GLU A 88 19.15 0.07 -18.90
CA GLU A 88 18.94 0.37 -17.48
C GLU A 88 17.69 1.24 -17.26
N SER A 89 16.89 0.90 -16.25
CA SER A 89 15.74 1.69 -15.81
C SER A 89 16.17 3.07 -15.28
N VAL A 90 15.44 4.12 -15.65
CA VAL A 90 15.66 5.48 -15.13
C VAL A 90 15.48 5.60 -13.60
N ALA A 91 14.84 4.59 -12.98
CA ALA A 91 14.64 4.50 -11.54
C ALA A 91 15.67 3.61 -10.82
N GLU A 92 16.61 2.99 -11.55
CA GLU A 92 17.53 1.97 -11.04
C GLU A 92 18.49 2.51 -9.97
N THR A 93 18.89 3.77 -10.08
CA THR A 93 19.82 4.39 -9.13
C THR A 93 19.15 5.45 -8.25
N LEU A 94 17.83 5.34 -8.03
CA LEU A 94 17.12 6.24 -7.12
C LEU A 94 17.65 6.10 -5.68
N PRO A 95 17.92 7.22 -4.98
CA PRO A 95 18.45 7.21 -3.61
C PRO A 95 17.63 6.33 -2.68
N ILE A 96 18.30 5.53 -1.86
CA ILE A 96 17.63 4.69 -0.87
C ILE A 96 17.01 5.59 0.21
N VAL A 97 15.73 5.36 0.51
CA VAL A 97 15.04 6.08 1.58
C VAL A 97 15.16 5.27 2.86
N ALA A 98 15.94 5.78 3.81
CA ALA A 98 15.95 5.26 5.17
C ALA A 98 14.61 5.61 5.84
N ALA A 99 13.78 4.60 6.07
CA ALA A 99 12.59 4.75 6.90
C ALA A 99 12.97 4.44 8.34
N PRO A 100 12.79 5.36 9.30
CA PRO A 100 13.05 5.08 10.70
C PRO A 100 12.13 3.93 11.15
N ARG A 101 12.66 3.05 12.00
CA ARG A 101 11.85 1.98 12.59
C ARG A 101 10.79 2.62 13.47
N SER A 102 9.52 2.50 13.10
CA SER A 102 8.43 2.85 14.02
C SER A 102 8.41 1.80 15.12
N LEU A 103 8.63 2.22 16.37
CA LEU A 103 8.32 1.36 17.51
C LEU A 103 6.80 1.25 17.57
N PRO A 104 6.23 0.02 17.54
CA PRO A 104 4.82 -0.17 17.81
C PRO A 104 4.49 0.45 19.17
N ARG A 105 3.31 1.04 19.30
CA ARG A 105 2.71 1.41 20.59
C ARG A 105 1.57 0.43 20.84
N PRO A 106 1.82 -0.71 21.49
CA PRO A 106 0.75 -1.64 21.86
C PRO A 106 -0.27 -0.91 22.74
N ALA A 107 -1.55 -1.20 22.54
CA ALA A 107 -2.58 -0.75 23.48
C ALA A 107 -2.39 -1.50 24.81
N SER A 108 -2.56 -0.81 25.93
CA SER A 108 -2.60 -1.49 27.23
C SER A 108 -3.96 -2.13 27.45
N ASP A 109 -4.04 -3.13 28.34
CA ASP A 109 -5.32 -3.78 28.68
C ASP A 109 -6.35 -2.77 29.22
N VAL A 110 -5.88 -1.74 29.94
CA VAL A 110 -6.72 -0.64 30.44
C VAL A 110 -7.30 0.16 29.29
N ASP A 111 -6.48 0.56 28.32
CA ASP A 111 -6.95 1.32 27.14
C ASP A 111 -7.99 0.52 26.34
N VAL A 112 -7.80 -0.80 26.22
CA VAL A 112 -8.75 -1.70 25.53
C VAL A 112 -10.07 -1.76 26.28
N MET A 113 -10.03 -1.94 27.60
CA MET A 113 -11.23 -2.02 28.45
C MET A 113 -12.02 -0.72 28.42
N ASP A 114 -11.34 0.42 28.57
CA ASP A 114 -11.96 1.74 28.51
C ASP A 114 -12.60 1.99 27.13
N ALA A 115 -11.93 1.57 26.06
CA ALA A 115 -12.46 1.69 24.71
C ALA A 115 -13.72 0.82 24.49
N ILE A 116 -13.77 -0.39 25.05
CA ILE A 116 -14.97 -1.25 25.01
C ILE A 116 -16.13 -0.59 25.75
N GLN A 117 -15.89 -0.04 26.94
CA GLN A 117 -16.93 0.58 27.77
C GLN A 117 -17.51 1.86 27.17
N ALA A 118 -16.69 2.65 26.48
CA ALA A 118 -17.11 3.93 25.90
C ALA A 118 -17.73 3.80 24.49
N ALA A 119 -17.61 2.64 23.85
CA ALA A 119 -17.97 2.45 22.44
C ALA A 119 -19.42 1.98 22.23
N GLU A 120 -19.96 2.29 21.05
CA GLU A 120 -21.21 1.69 20.56
C GLU A 120 -21.10 0.15 20.51
N PRO A 121 -22.20 -0.61 20.71
CA PRO A 121 -22.14 -2.07 20.86
C PRO A 121 -21.37 -2.81 19.75
N TRP A 122 -21.52 -2.41 18.49
CA TRP A 122 -20.85 -3.05 17.37
C TRP A 122 -19.33 -2.75 17.33
N VAL A 123 -18.92 -1.58 17.83
CA VAL A 123 -17.51 -1.20 17.94
C VAL A 123 -16.87 -1.92 19.12
N ALA A 124 -17.58 -2.00 20.25
CA ALA A 124 -17.15 -2.77 21.42
C ALA A 124 -16.85 -4.23 21.05
N LEU A 125 -17.78 -4.88 20.32
CA LEU A 125 -17.58 -6.23 19.79
C LEU A 125 -16.35 -6.33 18.87
N ALA A 126 -16.15 -5.37 17.97
CA ALA A 126 -15.00 -5.38 17.08
C ALA A 126 -13.67 -5.23 17.85
N ILE A 127 -13.64 -4.36 18.87
CA ILE A 127 -12.48 -4.20 19.75
C ILE A 127 -12.19 -5.51 20.50
N GLU A 128 -13.21 -6.10 21.12
CA GLU A 128 -13.08 -7.35 21.88
C GLU A 128 -12.55 -8.49 21.02
N VAL A 129 -13.15 -8.72 19.85
CA VAL A 129 -12.71 -9.77 18.92
C VAL A 129 -11.28 -9.53 18.42
N MET A 130 -10.92 -8.29 18.10
CA MET A 130 -9.57 -7.97 17.67
C MET A 130 -8.53 -8.15 18.79
N ALA A 131 -8.88 -7.77 20.02
CA ALA A 131 -8.00 -7.87 21.18
C ALA A 131 -7.78 -9.33 21.63
N THR A 132 -8.85 -10.14 21.61
CA THR A 132 -8.82 -11.53 22.10
C THR A 132 -8.33 -12.52 21.05
N CYS A 133 -8.72 -12.35 19.78
CA CYS A 133 -8.36 -13.27 18.70
C CYS A 133 -7.16 -12.79 17.86
N GLY A 134 -6.66 -11.57 18.09
CA GLY A 134 -5.54 -11.02 17.34
C GLY A 134 -5.86 -10.71 15.86
N LEU A 135 -7.14 -10.54 15.52
CA LEU A 135 -7.55 -10.24 14.14
C LEU A 135 -7.07 -8.87 13.70
N ARG A 136 -6.59 -8.75 12.47
CA ARG A 136 -6.38 -7.45 11.83
C ARG A 136 -7.75 -6.83 11.54
N ARG A 137 -7.83 -5.50 11.58
CA ARG A 137 -9.02 -4.72 11.14
C ARG A 137 -9.68 -5.26 9.87
N GLY A 138 -8.89 -5.61 8.85
CA GLY A 138 -9.42 -6.10 7.57
C GLY A 138 -9.93 -7.54 7.61
N GLU A 139 -9.51 -8.33 8.60
CA GLU A 139 -10.05 -9.66 8.89
C GLU A 139 -11.34 -9.51 9.71
N CYS A 140 -11.32 -8.71 10.79
CA CYS A 140 -12.49 -8.41 11.61
C CYS A 140 -13.66 -7.84 10.79
N ALA A 141 -13.40 -6.94 9.85
CA ALA A 141 -14.45 -6.35 9.00
C ALA A 141 -15.10 -7.35 8.02
N ARG A 142 -14.51 -8.53 7.82
CA ARG A 142 -15.02 -9.60 6.96
C ARG A 142 -15.51 -10.81 7.75
N LEU A 143 -15.40 -10.77 9.07
CA LEU A 143 -15.82 -11.85 9.96
C LEU A 143 -17.33 -12.08 9.83
N ARG A 144 -17.72 -13.33 9.72
CA ARG A 144 -19.11 -13.78 9.66
C ARG A 144 -19.42 -14.66 10.86
N ALA A 145 -20.70 -14.75 11.22
CA ALA A 145 -21.14 -15.68 12.27
C ALA A 145 -20.72 -17.13 11.96
N ASP A 146 -20.75 -17.52 10.68
CA ASP A 146 -20.35 -18.86 10.22
C ASP A 146 -18.84 -19.15 10.36
N ASP A 147 -18.02 -18.11 10.57
CA ASP A 147 -16.59 -18.29 10.85
C ASP A 147 -16.34 -18.71 12.31
N VAL A 148 -17.39 -18.67 13.17
CA VAL A 148 -17.33 -19.00 14.60
C VAL A 148 -17.96 -20.36 14.84
N THR A 149 -17.14 -21.32 15.28
CA THR A 149 -17.62 -22.62 15.71
C THR A 149 -17.66 -22.73 17.23
N PRO A 150 -18.79 -23.13 17.82
CA PRO A 150 -18.84 -23.45 19.24
C PRO A 150 -17.88 -24.61 19.55
N VAL A 151 -17.07 -24.45 20.59
CA VAL A 151 -16.25 -25.52 21.15
C VAL A 151 -16.71 -25.80 22.58
N GLY A 152 -16.96 -27.06 22.94
CA GLY A 152 -17.50 -27.46 24.25
C GLY A 152 -19.04 -27.45 24.33
N GLN A 153 -19.61 -27.15 25.50
CA GLN A 153 -21.07 -27.10 25.72
C GLN A 153 -21.76 -25.82 25.19
N GLY A 154 -21.04 -24.98 24.44
CA GLY A 154 -21.58 -23.74 23.87
C GLY A 154 -21.78 -22.62 24.91
N TRP A 155 -22.31 -21.49 24.44
CA TRP A 155 -22.69 -20.35 25.28
C TRP A 155 -24.20 -20.46 25.54
N THR A 156 -24.61 -20.72 26.78
CA THR A 156 -26.00 -20.64 27.23
C THR A 156 -26.41 -19.21 27.51
#